data_AF-A0A4Q7EUC1-F1
#
_entry.id   AF-A0A4Q7EUC1-F1
#
_cell.length_a   1.000
_cell.length_b   1.000
_cell.length_c   1.000
_cell.angle_alpha   90.00
_cell.angle_beta   90.00
_cell.angle_gamma   90.00
#
_symmetry.space_group_name_H-M   'P 1'
#
loop_
_entity.id
_entity.type
_entity.pdbx_description
1 polymer ?
#
loop_
_entity_poly.entity_id
_entity_poly.type
_entity_poly.pdbx_seq_one_letter_code
_entity_poly.pdbx_strand_id
1 'polypeptide(L)'
;MIEDVKPSLPNKKTPADATPFEREQLRFFLSSGDLAATLSEFNPSFAWLPYLSEMKLIQSERQLIAWIERNFFDVDAVRDVAANIHFFGRETADFLEFRLNAHRTDLPPLLVKSWSLVIRHMRTAKAGFAQNEWFEIEPQLKRGDHSAHLLERLANALRPKLKVGKLISWFDTVKDEVPERPSDLMAIDYEVDDDLQADDVLAAWPTNAEPEIDEILLTQLSIALSAALADATDAGVESNQGYSTSDTDVPSVAKHGQNEYRSGFQTIVRVIAEVWTRLAEKSSGKALVIAERWSDSPFRLVRRLAMFAFADPAVPVDVAAKFLIDVPLGELFLTNSGVEAYRLIRARWRDFTQEQQQRIALRICEGPPRSWFREGADVHRHIDRSRFDLLSDMVRDGIDIGHQAAQVLAEIRSRWPEWEQKPAAQAGFHIWVGSDDDEISEDPDKLKDIADSELVAEARKIAASAGFMEGDSWRGLCLSDPDRALRGLDAAAKDGDWPKDYWEQLLWSRKDYRDRATEPKIAERLLEWPADTFGAVAPSASAWLEGHAKTLSETLLWRLWDRIADATLIETSESEDA
;
A
#
# COMPACT_ATOMS: atom_id res chain seq x y z
N MET A 1 20.08 20.51 -17.00
CA MET A 1 20.10 21.86 -16.41
C MET A 1 18.93 21.90 -15.45
N ILE A 2 19.26 21.93 -14.17
CA ILE A 2 18.33 21.90 -13.04
C ILE A 2 17.76 23.32 -12.99
N GLU A 3 16.53 23.51 -13.44
CA GLU A 3 15.81 24.76 -13.23
C GLU A 3 15.17 24.70 -11.85
N ASP A 4 15.52 25.70 -11.04
CA ASP A 4 15.18 25.87 -9.64
C ASP A 4 13.69 25.64 -9.37
N VAL A 5 13.38 24.60 -8.58
CA VAL A 5 12.17 24.61 -7.75
C VAL A 5 12.31 25.80 -6.83
N LYS A 6 11.60 26.89 -7.12
CA LYS A 6 11.65 28.12 -6.32
C LYS A 6 11.34 27.77 -4.85
N PRO A 7 12.03 28.43 -3.89
CA PRO A 7 11.75 28.24 -2.47
C PRO A 7 10.27 28.54 -2.21
N SER A 8 9.67 27.76 -1.31
CA SER A 8 8.29 27.85 -0.85
C SER A 8 7.78 29.29 -0.85
N LEU A 9 6.58 29.52 -1.43
CA LEU A 9 5.79 30.70 -1.09
C LEU A 9 5.79 30.85 0.45
N PRO A 10 5.80 32.09 0.99
CA PRO A 10 5.87 32.30 2.44
C PRO A 10 4.89 31.37 3.16
N ASN A 11 5.41 30.60 4.12
CA ASN A 11 4.72 29.51 4.80
C ASN A 11 3.29 29.95 5.16
N LYS A 12 2.32 29.46 4.41
CA LYS A 12 0.93 29.92 4.54
C LYS A 12 0.41 29.40 5.88
N LYS A 13 -0.14 30.30 6.70
CA LYS A 13 -0.70 29.91 8.00
C LYS A 13 -1.72 28.80 7.82
N THR A 14 -1.47 27.67 8.46
CA THR A 14 -2.42 26.55 8.54
C THR A 14 -3.43 26.81 9.67
N PRO A 15 -4.54 26.06 9.76
CA PRO A 15 -5.44 26.16 10.89
C PRO A 15 -4.78 25.90 12.26
N ALA A 16 -3.73 25.07 12.29
CA ALA A 16 -2.98 24.75 13.50
C ALA A 16 -2.16 25.95 14.00
N ASP A 17 -1.69 26.80 13.08
CA ASP A 17 -0.87 27.98 13.39
C ASP A 17 -1.72 29.23 13.69
N ALA A 18 -3.05 29.16 13.52
CA ALA A 18 -3.95 30.29 13.60
C ALA A 18 -4.61 30.43 14.97
N THR A 19 -4.56 31.64 15.52
CA THR A 19 -5.23 31.99 16.77
C THR A 19 -6.76 31.98 16.64
N PRO A 20 -7.51 31.82 17.75
CA PRO A 20 -8.99 31.90 17.72
C PRO A 20 -9.51 33.20 17.11
N PHE A 21 -8.82 34.32 17.34
CA PHE A 21 -9.17 35.62 16.76
C PHE A 21 -8.99 35.64 15.23
N GLU A 22 -7.91 35.07 14.72
CA GLU A 22 -7.66 34.98 13.27
C GLU A 22 -8.67 34.06 12.58
N ARG A 23 -9.08 32.98 13.23
CA ARG A 23 -10.17 32.11 12.75
C ARG A 23 -11.49 32.89 12.60
N GLU A 24 -11.85 33.68 13.61
CA GLU A 24 -13.07 34.49 13.59
C GLU A 24 -12.98 35.66 12.59
N GLN A 25 -11.79 36.22 12.39
CA GLN A 25 -11.56 37.24 11.37
C GLN A 25 -11.70 36.67 9.95
N LEU A 26 -11.15 35.48 9.70
CA LEU A 26 -11.26 34.77 8.44
C LEU A 26 -12.72 34.38 8.16
N ARG A 27 -13.48 33.97 9.20
CA ARG A 27 -14.93 33.79 9.15
C ARG A 27 -15.66 35.05 8.67
N PHE A 28 -15.40 36.18 9.33
CA PHE A 28 -16.06 37.45 9.02
C PHE A 28 -15.80 37.91 7.58
N PHE A 29 -14.57 37.76 7.09
CA PHE A 29 -14.24 38.15 5.72
C PHE A 29 -14.90 37.24 4.67
N LEU A 30 -14.91 35.93 4.91
CA LEU A 30 -15.48 34.98 3.95
C LEU A 30 -17.02 34.93 3.97
N SER A 31 -17.67 35.38 5.06
CA SER A 31 -19.14 35.49 5.12
C SER A 31 -19.72 36.71 4.39
N SER A 32 -18.88 37.68 4.03
CA SER A 32 -19.33 39.03 3.64
C SER A 32 -19.20 39.34 2.14
N GLY A 33 -18.67 38.43 1.32
CA GLY A 33 -18.34 38.71 -0.09
C GLY A 33 -18.28 37.48 -1.00
N ASP A 34 -17.75 37.67 -2.22
CA ASP A 34 -17.48 36.56 -3.15
C ASP A 34 -16.32 35.71 -2.63
N LEU A 35 -16.64 34.49 -2.18
CA LEU A 35 -15.68 33.54 -1.63
C LEU A 35 -14.51 33.27 -2.60
N ALA A 36 -14.78 33.13 -3.90
CA ALA A 36 -13.75 32.82 -4.88
C ALA A 36 -12.76 33.98 -5.02
N ALA A 37 -13.26 35.21 -5.05
CA ALA A 37 -12.42 36.41 -5.09
C ALA A 37 -11.60 36.56 -3.80
N THR A 38 -12.22 36.32 -2.65
CA THR A 38 -11.58 36.49 -1.33
C THR A 38 -10.49 35.44 -1.08
N LEU A 39 -10.76 34.16 -1.40
CA LEU A 39 -9.76 33.08 -1.31
C LEU A 39 -8.61 33.30 -2.30
N SER A 40 -8.90 33.80 -3.51
CA SER A 40 -7.86 34.17 -4.46
C SER A 40 -7.03 35.35 -3.94
N GLU A 41 -7.63 36.35 -3.32
CA GLU A 41 -6.92 37.54 -2.79
C GLU A 41 -6.03 37.21 -1.59
N PHE A 42 -6.60 36.60 -0.53
CA PHE A 42 -5.89 36.26 0.70
C PHE A 42 -4.96 35.05 0.55
N ASN A 43 -5.32 34.12 -0.33
CA ASN A 43 -4.56 32.91 -0.64
C ASN A 43 -4.07 32.09 0.58
N PRO A 44 -4.96 31.69 1.51
CA PRO A 44 -4.58 30.82 2.63
C PRO A 44 -4.15 29.42 2.16
N SER A 45 -3.64 28.59 3.07
CA SER A 45 -3.36 27.16 2.80
C SER A 45 -4.68 26.41 2.56
N PHE A 46 -4.64 25.37 1.73
CA PHE A 46 -5.80 24.51 1.48
C PHE A 46 -6.12 23.59 2.67
N ALA A 47 -5.24 23.49 3.67
CA ALA A 47 -5.56 22.86 4.96
C ALA A 47 -6.76 23.49 5.67
N TRP A 48 -7.18 24.70 5.28
CA TRP A 48 -8.42 25.33 5.75
C TRP A 48 -9.70 24.77 5.14
N LEU A 49 -9.64 23.97 4.05
CA LEU A 49 -10.82 23.46 3.35
C LEU A 49 -11.85 22.77 4.26
N PRO A 50 -11.48 21.87 5.19
CA PRO A 50 -12.44 21.25 6.11
C PRO A 50 -13.20 22.28 6.92
N TYR A 51 -12.50 23.24 7.53
CA TYR A 51 -13.10 24.31 8.33
C TYR A 51 -14.05 25.19 7.50
N LEU A 52 -13.65 25.56 6.26
CA LEU A 52 -14.50 26.34 5.37
C LEU A 52 -15.79 25.59 4.97
N SER A 53 -15.69 24.26 4.83
CA SER A 53 -16.85 23.41 4.56
C SER A 53 -17.77 23.28 5.77
N GLU A 54 -17.22 23.05 6.97
CA GLU A 54 -17.98 23.00 8.23
C GLU A 54 -18.77 24.28 8.47
N MET A 55 -18.16 25.43 8.16
CA MET A 55 -18.79 26.74 8.24
C MET A 55 -19.82 27.02 7.13
N LYS A 56 -20.05 26.05 6.23
CA LYS A 56 -20.97 26.15 5.09
C LYS A 56 -20.67 27.34 4.16
N LEU A 57 -19.41 27.75 4.09
CA LEU A 57 -19.00 28.87 3.23
C LEU A 57 -18.85 28.41 1.77
N ILE A 58 -18.41 27.17 1.53
CA ILE A 58 -18.28 26.60 0.20
C ILE A 58 -19.67 26.22 -0.33
N GLN A 59 -20.19 27.00 -1.26
CA GLN A 59 -21.50 26.77 -1.88
C GLN A 59 -21.40 25.94 -3.18
N SER A 60 -20.25 26.01 -3.85
CA SER A 60 -19.96 25.25 -5.06
C SER A 60 -18.47 24.97 -5.20
N GLU A 61 -18.12 23.76 -5.65
CA GLU A 61 -16.73 23.39 -5.94
C GLU A 61 -16.07 24.31 -6.99
N ARG A 62 -16.87 24.96 -7.85
CA ARG A 62 -16.37 25.93 -8.84
C ARG A 62 -15.70 27.15 -8.22
N GLN A 63 -16.07 27.52 -7.00
CA GLN A 63 -15.47 28.64 -6.28
C GLN A 63 -14.00 28.38 -5.93
N LEU A 64 -13.57 27.11 -5.91
CA LEU A 64 -12.22 26.70 -5.54
C LEU A 64 -11.26 26.69 -6.74
N ILE A 65 -11.76 26.71 -7.98
CA ILE A 65 -10.94 26.59 -9.21
C ILE A 65 -9.88 27.70 -9.28
N ALA A 66 -10.29 28.96 -9.09
CA ALA A 66 -9.37 30.10 -9.16
C ALA A 66 -8.31 30.07 -8.04
N TRP A 67 -8.68 29.54 -6.88
CA TRP A 67 -7.77 29.38 -5.75
C TRP A 67 -6.72 28.29 -6.05
N ILE A 68 -7.13 27.16 -6.63
CA ILE A 68 -6.20 26.08 -7.05
C ILE A 68 -5.25 26.60 -8.13
N GLU A 69 -5.77 27.26 -9.17
CA GLU A 69 -4.96 27.81 -10.27
C GLU A 69 -3.86 28.74 -9.75
N ARG A 70 -4.19 29.62 -8.79
CA ARG A 70 -3.22 30.54 -8.17
C ARG A 70 -2.06 29.81 -7.50
N ASN A 71 -2.22 28.54 -7.14
CA ASN A 71 -1.26 27.75 -6.39
C ASN A 71 -0.69 26.58 -7.18
N PHE A 72 -0.78 26.57 -8.52
CA PHE A 72 -0.15 25.52 -9.32
C PHE A 72 1.36 25.41 -9.10
N PHE A 73 2.03 26.50 -8.74
CA PHE A 73 3.47 26.57 -8.45
C PHE A 73 3.83 26.14 -7.02
N ASP A 74 2.85 25.84 -6.18
CA ASP A 74 3.03 25.55 -4.76
C ASP A 74 2.98 24.04 -4.50
N VAL A 75 4.08 23.51 -3.96
CA VAL A 75 4.20 22.09 -3.62
C VAL A 75 3.24 21.72 -2.48
N ASP A 76 3.09 22.59 -1.49
CA ASP A 76 2.22 22.32 -0.34
C ASP A 76 0.73 22.37 -0.75
N ALA A 77 0.39 23.13 -1.78
CA ALA A 77 -0.95 23.10 -2.35
C ALA A 77 -1.29 21.73 -2.97
N VAL A 78 -0.34 21.03 -3.59
CA VAL A 78 -0.56 19.66 -4.08
C VAL A 78 -0.88 18.74 -2.90
N ARG A 79 -0.07 18.81 -1.83
CA ARG A 79 -0.24 17.98 -0.62
C ARG A 79 -1.61 18.21 0.02
N ASP A 80 -1.95 19.48 0.23
CA ASP A 80 -3.20 19.86 0.86
C ASP A 80 -4.42 19.48 0.00
N VAL A 81 -4.37 19.68 -1.33
CA VAL A 81 -5.45 19.29 -2.24
C VAL A 81 -5.61 17.77 -2.28
N ALA A 82 -4.51 17.01 -2.33
CA ALA A 82 -4.55 15.55 -2.27
C ALA A 82 -5.13 15.04 -0.95
N ALA A 83 -4.80 15.68 0.18
CA ALA A 83 -5.37 15.35 1.48
C ALA A 83 -6.87 15.66 1.59
N ASN A 84 -7.34 16.64 0.82
CA ASN A 84 -8.72 17.14 0.82
C ASN A 84 -9.46 16.81 -0.49
N ILE A 85 -9.03 15.74 -1.18
CA ILE A 85 -9.43 15.47 -2.56
C ILE A 85 -10.95 15.26 -2.73
N HIS A 86 -11.61 14.78 -1.68
CA HIS A 86 -13.05 14.51 -1.63
C HIS A 86 -13.93 15.76 -1.82
N PHE A 87 -13.39 16.97 -1.63
CA PHE A 87 -14.12 18.21 -1.91
C PHE A 87 -14.28 18.48 -3.41
N PHE A 88 -13.46 17.86 -4.27
CA PHE A 88 -13.38 18.18 -5.68
C PHE A 88 -14.00 17.12 -6.57
N GLY A 89 -14.66 17.56 -7.63
CA GLY A 89 -15.41 16.70 -8.54
C GLY A 89 -15.02 16.82 -9.99
N ARG A 90 -15.77 16.10 -10.84
CA ARG A 90 -15.57 16.06 -12.28
C ARG A 90 -15.67 17.43 -12.94
N GLU A 91 -16.61 18.28 -12.53
CA GLU A 91 -16.74 19.62 -13.12
C GLU A 91 -15.47 20.44 -12.85
N THR A 92 -14.97 20.40 -11.62
CA THR A 92 -13.70 21.06 -11.24
C THR A 92 -12.54 20.54 -12.09
N ALA A 93 -12.46 19.21 -12.28
CA ALA A 93 -11.39 18.57 -13.05
C ALA A 93 -11.28 19.10 -14.48
N ASP A 94 -12.40 19.22 -15.19
CA ASP A 94 -12.40 19.64 -16.60
C ASP A 94 -11.93 21.09 -16.77
N PHE A 95 -12.28 21.99 -15.85
CA PHE A 95 -11.75 23.37 -15.86
C PHE A 95 -10.27 23.43 -15.46
N LEU A 96 -9.86 22.68 -14.44
CA LEU A 96 -8.47 22.66 -13.99
C LEU A 96 -7.52 22.09 -15.06
N GLU A 97 -7.95 21.09 -15.83
CA GLU A 97 -7.13 20.54 -16.92
C GLU A 97 -6.84 21.60 -17.99
N PHE A 98 -7.86 22.36 -18.37
CA PHE A 98 -7.70 23.47 -19.32
C PHE A 98 -6.72 24.54 -18.77
N ARG A 99 -6.88 24.93 -17.50
CA ARG A 99 -5.99 25.91 -16.84
C ARG A 99 -4.57 25.39 -16.71
N LEU A 100 -4.38 24.14 -16.27
CA LEU A 100 -3.06 23.52 -16.13
C LEU A 100 -2.32 23.47 -17.47
N ASN A 101 -3.02 23.14 -18.55
CA ASN A 101 -2.43 23.13 -19.89
C ASN A 101 -1.99 24.52 -20.36
N ALA A 102 -2.70 25.59 -19.95
CA ALA A 102 -2.30 26.96 -20.25
C ALA A 102 -1.00 27.39 -19.55
N HIS A 103 -0.72 26.85 -18.36
CA HIS A 103 0.49 27.13 -17.56
C HIS A 103 1.60 26.08 -17.72
N ARG A 104 1.41 25.09 -18.60
CA ARG A 104 2.27 23.89 -18.67
C ARG A 104 3.73 24.17 -18.99
N THR A 105 4.01 25.22 -19.76
CA THR A 105 5.38 25.62 -20.13
C THR A 105 6.10 26.36 -19.01
N ASP A 106 5.34 26.96 -18.08
CA ASP A 106 5.87 27.79 -17.02
C ASP A 106 6.05 27.02 -15.72
N LEU A 107 5.35 25.88 -15.58
CA LEU A 107 5.38 25.03 -14.39
C LEU A 107 6.52 23.99 -14.44
N PRO A 108 7.17 23.69 -13.30
CA PRO A 108 8.08 22.56 -13.16
C PRO A 108 7.41 21.24 -13.58
N PRO A 109 8.13 20.33 -14.29
CA PRO A 109 7.57 19.07 -14.75
C PRO A 109 6.92 18.21 -13.65
N LEU A 110 7.50 18.22 -12.44
CA LEU A 110 6.96 17.53 -11.27
C LEU A 110 5.57 18.05 -10.89
N LEU A 111 5.37 19.37 -10.87
CA LEU A 111 4.08 19.98 -10.51
C LEU A 111 3.05 19.75 -11.61
N VAL A 112 3.43 19.88 -12.89
CA VAL A 112 2.55 19.51 -14.01
C VAL A 112 2.08 18.07 -13.87
N LYS A 113 3.01 17.15 -13.58
CA LYS A 113 2.68 15.74 -13.41
C LYS A 113 1.77 15.51 -12.21
N SER A 114 2.09 16.11 -11.07
CA SER A 114 1.32 15.95 -9.83
C SER A 114 -0.11 16.48 -9.97
N TRP A 115 -0.28 17.70 -10.50
CA TRP A 115 -1.61 18.25 -10.77
C TRP A 115 -2.39 17.43 -11.80
N SER A 116 -1.72 16.86 -12.81
CA SER A 116 -2.38 15.98 -13.78
C SER A 116 -2.96 14.72 -13.12
N LEU A 117 -2.27 14.13 -12.15
CA LEU A 117 -2.75 12.96 -11.40
C LEU A 117 -3.93 13.31 -10.50
N VAL A 118 -3.82 14.42 -9.77
CA VAL A 118 -4.90 14.99 -8.95
C VAL A 118 -6.16 15.20 -9.80
N ILE A 119 -6.05 15.88 -10.95
CA ILE A 119 -7.17 16.16 -11.86
C ILE A 119 -7.78 14.87 -12.43
N ARG A 120 -6.93 13.91 -12.82
CA ARG A 120 -7.38 12.60 -13.31
C ARG A 120 -8.20 11.86 -12.25
N HIS A 121 -7.76 11.88 -10.99
CA HIS A 121 -8.53 11.31 -9.89
C HIS A 121 -9.87 12.05 -9.69
N MET A 122 -9.88 13.39 -9.67
CA MET A 122 -11.11 14.19 -9.53
C MET A 122 -12.17 13.85 -10.59
N ARG A 123 -11.74 13.55 -11.82
CA ARG A 123 -12.62 13.14 -12.93
C ARG A 123 -13.33 11.81 -12.65
N THR A 124 -12.66 10.92 -11.94
CA THR A 124 -13.18 9.60 -11.55
C THR A 124 -13.86 9.58 -10.19
N ALA A 125 -13.58 10.54 -9.31
CA ALA A 125 -13.93 10.52 -7.89
C ALA A 125 -15.41 10.80 -7.54
N LYS A 126 -16.32 10.95 -8.51
CA LYS A 126 -17.74 11.27 -8.24
C LYS A 126 -18.75 10.51 -9.12
N ALA A 127 -18.55 9.21 -9.26
CA ALA A 127 -19.65 8.29 -9.55
C ALA A 127 -20.07 7.67 -8.20
N GLY A 128 -21.08 8.23 -7.52
CA GLY A 128 -21.52 7.67 -6.22
C GLY A 128 -22.08 6.24 -6.36
N PHE A 129 -22.43 5.60 -5.23
CA PHE A 129 -23.06 4.26 -5.13
C PHE A 129 -24.16 3.96 -6.17
N ALA A 130 -24.85 4.97 -6.71
CA ALA A 130 -25.86 4.84 -7.74
C ALA A 130 -25.33 4.48 -9.14
N GLN A 131 -24.01 4.41 -9.34
CA GLN A 131 -23.35 4.08 -10.62
C GLN A 131 -22.45 2.85 -10.55
N ASN A 132 -22.57 2.02 -9.51
CA ASN A 132 -21.84 0.76 -9.46
C ASN A 132 -22.31 -0.15 -10.60
N GLU A 133 -21.49 -0.25 -11.65
CA GLU A 133 -21.77 -1.02 -12.85
C GLU A 133 -21.99 -2.51 -12.52
N TRP A 134 -21.43 -3.01 -11.42
CA TRP A 134 -21.59 -4.39 -10.99
C TRP A 134 -23.05 -4.77 -10.75
N PHE A 135 -23.86 -3.89 -10.15
CA PHE A 135 -25.29 -4.17 -9.91
C PHE A 135 -26.09 -4.35 -11.21
N GLU A 136 -25.61 -3.79 -12.31
CA GLU A 136 -26.20 -4.02 -13.63
C GLU A 136 -25.62 -5.26 -14.32
N ILE A 137 -24.32 -5.52 -14.15
CA ILE A 137 -23.59 -6.61 -14.79
C ILE A 137 -23.99 -7.97 -14.18
N GLU A 138 -24.03 -8.09 -12.85
CA GLU A 138 -24.25 -9.35 -12.13
C GLU A 138 -25.57 -10.04 -12.53
N PRO A 139 -26.74 -9.36 -12.59
CA PRO A 139 -27.98 -10.02 -12.99
C PRO A 139 -27.98 -10.47 -14.46
N GLN A 140 -27.21 -9.81 -15.34
CA GLN A 140 -27.09 -10.19 -16.74
C GLN A 140 -26.21 -11.44 -16.90
N LEU A 141 -25.06 -11.47 -16.22
CA LEU A 141 -24.18 -12.64 -16.15
C LEU A 141 -24.93 -13.87 -15.62
N LYS A 142 -25.68 -13.72 -14.52
CA LYS A 142 -26.48 -14.81 -13.93
C LYS A 142 -27.60 -15.33 -14.83
N ARG A 143 -28.06 -14.53 -15.80
CA ARG A 143 -29.03 -14.96 -16.83
C ARG A 143 -28.37 -15.66 -18.03
N GLY A 144 -27.04 -15.78 -18.05
CA GLY A 144 -26.28 -16.39 -19.13
C GLY A 144 -25.98 -15.47 -20.30
N ASP A 145 -26.05 -14.14 -20.11
CA ASP A 145 -25.54 -13.19 -21.10
C ASP A 145 -24.01 -13.18 -21.01
N HIS A 146 -23.36 -13.53 -22.12
CA HIS A 146 -21.90 -13.46 -22.28
C HIS A 146 -21.53 -12.70 -23.56
N SER A 147 -22.36 -11.71 -23.94
CA SER A 147 -22.08 -10.86 -25.08
C SER A 147 -20.75 -10.13 -24.92
N ALA A 148 -20.04 -9.91 -26.04
CA ALA A 148 -18.73 -9.24 -26.02
C ALA A 148 -18.77 -7.89 -25.28
N HIS A 149 -19.85 -7.13 -25.43
CA HIS A 149 -20.08 -5.87 -24.73
C HIS A 149 -20.19 -6.04 -23.21
N LEU A 150 -20.90 -7.07 -22.72
CA LEU A 150 -21.01 -7.31 -21.27
C LEU A 150 -19.66 -7.76 -20.67
N LEU A 151 -18.88 -8.55 -21.41
CA LEU A 151 -17.54 -8.97 -20.98
C LEU A 151 -16.54 -7.81 -20.94
N GLU A 152 -16.62 -6.88 -21.90
CA GLU A 152 -15.85 -5.64 -21.88
C GLU A 152 -16.23 -4.76 -20.67
N ARG A 153 -17.53 -4.61 -20.39
CA ARG A 153 -18.01 -3.91 -19.19
C ARG A 153 -17.51 -4.55 -17.90
N LEU A 154 -17.56 -5.87 -17.78
CA LEU A 154 -17.00 -6.59 -16.63
C LEU A 154 -15.51 -6.32 -16.47
N ALA A 155 -14.74 -6.38 -17.56
CA ALA A 155 -13.31 -6.09 -17.50
C ALA A 155 -13.01 -4.64 -17.12
N ASN A 156 -13.81 -3.68 -17.58
CA ASN A 156 -13.70 -2.28 -17.19
C ASN A 156 -14.10 -2.02 -15.74
N ALA A 157 -15.12 -2.73 -15.22
CA ALA A 157 -15.51 -2.66 -13.81
C ALA A 157 -14.41 -3.19 -12.89
N LEU A 158 -13.68 -4.23 -13.32
CA LEU A 158 -12.54 -4.80 -12.60
C LEU A 158 -11.21 -4.05 -12.82
N ARG A 159 -11.17 -3.08 -13.73
CA ARG A 159 -9.94 -2.36 -14.04
C ARG A 159 -9.56 -1.45 -12.86
N PRO A 160 -8.37 -1.62 -12.24
CA PRO A 160 -7.91 -0.71 -11.22
C PRO A 160 -7.75 0.72 -11.77
N LYS A 161 -8.24 1.71 -11.03
CA LYS A 161 -8.23 3.14 -11.39
C LYS A 161 -7.43 3.94 -10.38
N LEU A 162 -6.82 5.02 -10.86
CA LEU A 162 -6.00 5.93 -10.07
C LEU A 162 -6.75 6.51 -8.86
N LYS A 163 -6.19 6.32 -7.68
CA LYS A 163 -6.56 6.97 -6.43
C LYS A 163 -5.44 7.88 -5.98
N VAL A 164 -5.81 9.11 -5.63
CA VAL A 164 -4.89 10.08 -5.04
C VAL A 164 -5.40 10.37 -3.64
N GLY A 165 -4.50 10.37 -2.67
CA GLY A 165 -4.85 10.62 -1.28
C GLY A 165 -3.78 11.33 -0.50
N LYS A 166 -4.05 11.51 0.79
CA LYS A 166 -3.07 12.05 1.74
C LYS A 166 -1.88 11.11 1.84
N LEU A 167 -0.67 11.63 1.71
CA LEU A 167 0.54 10.87 2.02
C LEU A 167 0.58 10.59 3.54
N ILE A 168 0.58 9.32 3.92
CA ILE A 168 0.76 8.88 5.30
C ILE A 168 2.23 8.47 5.44
N SER A 169 3.05 9.35 6.00
CA SER A 169 4.44 9.01 6.31
C SER A 169 4.51 8.43 7.73
N TRP A 170 5.00 7.20 7.85
CA TRP A 170 5.16 6.49 9.13
C TRP A 170 6.34 7.01 9.96
N PHE A 171 7.23 7.77 9.33
CA PHE A 171 8.29 8.54 9.97
C PHE A 171 8.15 9.98 9.47
N ASP A 172 8.28 10.97 10.34
CA ASP A 172 8.55 12.35 9.91
C ASP A 172 9.92 12.33 9.22
N THR A 173 9.95 11.89 7.96
CA THR A 173 11.12 12.03 7.11
C THR A 173 11.41 13.51 7.04
N VAL A 174 12.67 13.83 7.28
CA VAL A 174 13.24 15.17 7.32
C VAL A 174 12.58 16.02 6.22
N LYS A 175 11.79 17.03 6.61
CA LYS A 175 11.05 17.95 5.73
C LYS A 175 11.94 18.71 4.71
N ASP A 176 13.25 18.46 4.72
CA ASP A 176 14.27 19.17 3.97
C ASP A 176 14.70 18.47 2.65
N GLU A 177 14.20 17.27 2.34
CA GLU A 177 14.45 16.67 1.01
C GLU A 177 13.55 17.31 -0.06
N VAL A 178 14.17 17.77 -1.14
CA VAL A 178 13.47 18.33 -2.31
C VAL A 178 12.69 17.20 -2.98
N PRO A 179 11.37 17.33 -3.16
CA PRO A 179 10.58 16.27 -3.78
C PRO A 179 11.00 16.08 -5.24
N GLU A 180 11.18 14.84 -5.65
CA GLU A 180 11.60 14.48 -7.02
C GLU A 180 10.46 13.84 -7.81
N ARG A 181 9.48 13.26 -7.12
CA ARG A 181 8.42 12.43 -7.71
C ARG A 181 7.05 12.78 -7.13
N PRO A 182 5.96 12.55 -7.89
CA PRO A 182 4.61 12.80 -7.38
C PRO A 182 4.28 12.05 -6.08
N SER A 183 4.84 10.84 -5.90
CA SER A 183 4.69 10.03 -4.68
C SER A 183 5.28 10.68 -3.42
N ASP A 184 6.18 11.65 -3.57
CA ASP A 184 6.77 12.40 -2.44
C ASP A 184 5.80 13.48 -1.91
N LEU A 185 4.71 13.74 -2.65
CA LEU A 185 3.72 14.78 -2.36
C LEU A 185 2.36 14.20 -1.96
N MET A 186 2.03 12.99 -2.39
CA MET A 186 0.70 12.40 -2.20
C MET A 186 0.76 10.89 -2.30
N ALA A 187 -0.20 10.22 -1.66
CA ALA A 187 -0.44 8.80 -1.91
C ALA A 187 -0.99 8.63 -3.32
N ILE A 188 -0.45 7.66 -4.06
CA ILE A 188 -0.85 7.31 -5.42
C ILE A 188 -1.07 5.81 -5.43
N ASP A 189 -2.33 5.43 -5.42
CA ASP A 189 -2.77 4.04 -5.36
C ASP A 189 -3.65 3.72 -6.56
N TYR A 190 -3.94 2.44 -6.74
CA TYR A 190 -4.89 1.96 -7.72
C TYR A 190 -5.93 1.11 -7.00
N GLU A 191 -7.20 1.28 -7.35
CA GLU A 191 -8.29 0.53 -6.73
C GLU A 191 -9.36 0.18 -7.76
N VAL A 192 -10.02 -0.96 -7.56
CA VAL A 192 -11.24 -1.30 -8.30
C VAL A 192 -12.40 -0.49 -7.71
N ASP A 193 -13.33 -0.07 -8.55
CA ASP A 193 -14.48 0.72 -8.08
C ASP A 193 -15.37 -0.08 -7.10
N ASP A 194 -15.99 0.65 -6.17
CA ASP A 194 -17.07 0.19 -5.30
C ASP A 194 -16.79 -1.10 -4.51
N ASP A 195 -15.54 -1.29 -4.07
CA ASP A 195 -15.09 -2.44 -3.28
C ASP A 195 -15.45 -3.81 -3.90
N LEU A 196 -15.57 -3.89 -5.23
CA LEU A 196 -15.89 -5.14 -5.92
C LEU A 196 -14.84 -6.21 -5.58
N GLN A 197 -15.30 -7.32 -4.99
CA GLN A 197 -14.44 -8.42 -4.60
C GLN A 197 -14.34 -9.47 -5.69
N ALA A 198 -13.19 -10.14 -5.77
CA ALA A 198 -12.98 -11.21 -6.75
C ALA A 198 -13.97 -12.37 -6.55
N ASP A 199 -14.31 -12.68 -5.29
CA ASP A 199 -15.24 -13.77 -4.95
C ASP A 199 -16.65 -13.50 -5.47
N ASP A 200 -17.12 -12.24 -5.47
CA ASP A 200 -18.43 -11.87 -6.02
C ASP A 200 -18.48 -12.13 -7.53
N VAL A 201 -17.43 -11.73 -8.25
CA VAL A 201 -17.31 -11.98 -9.69
C VAL A 201 -17.23 -13.47 -9.99
N LEU A 202 -16.39 -14.20 -9.25
CA LEU A 202 -16.19 -15.64 -9.45
C LEU A 202 -17.42 -16.47 -9.10
N ALA A 203 -18.26 -15.99 -8.17
CA ALA A 203 -19.55 -16.61 -7.83
C ALA A 203 -20.62 -16.34 -8.90
N ALA A 204 -20.58 -15.18 -9.57
CA ALA A 204 -21.48 -14.85 -10.66
C ALA A 204 -21.05 -15.48 -12.01
N TRP A 205 -19.75 -15.72 -12.21
CA TRP A 205 -19.22 -16.34 -13.42
C TRP A 205 -19.49 -17.85 -13.46
N PRO A 206 -20.11 -18.38 -14.54
CA PRO A 206 -20.46 -19.81 -14.59
C PRO A 206 -19.22 -20.70 -14.64
N THR A 207 -19.16 -21.70 -13.77
CA THR A 207 -18.07 -22.70 -13.74
C THR A 207 -18.00 -23.52 -15.02
N ASN A 208 -19.14 -23.73 -15.69
CA ASN A 208 -19.28 -24.47 -16.94
C ASN A 208 -19.38 -23.57 -18.19
N ALA A 209 -18.88 -22.33 -18.15
CA ALA A 209 -18.77 -21.51 -19.35
C ALA A 209 -18.01 -22.26 -20.46
N GLU A 210 -18.45 -22.11 -21.71
CA GLU A 210 -17.77 -22.66 -22.88
C GLU A 210 -16.34 -22.09 -22.98
N PRO A 211 -15.34 -22.87 -23.45
CA PRO A 211 -13.94 -22.43 -23.52
C PRO A 211 -13.74 -21.14 -24.32
N GLU A 212 -14.54 -20.91 -25.37
CA GLU A 212 -14.56 -19.67 -26.16
C GLU A 212 -14.93 -18.44 -25.32
N ILE A 213 -15.85 -18.60 -24.37
CA ILE A 213 -16.34 -17.49 -23.54
C ILE A 213 -15.28 -17.10 -22.51
N ASP A 214 -14.65 -18.08 -21.86
CA ASP A 214 -13.53 -17.85 -20.94
C ASP A 214 -12.33 -17.20 -21.66
N GLU A 215 -12.01 -17.67 -22.87
CA GLU A 215 -10.94 -17.09 -23.69
C GLU A 215 -11.19 -15.61 -24.01
N ILE A 216 -12.43 -15.24 -24.35
CA ILE A 216 -12.82 -13.85 -24.60
C ILE A 216 -12.71 -13.03 -23.31
N LEU A 217 -13.24 -13.52 -22.19
CA LEU A 217 -13.16 -12.81 -20.91
C LEU A 217 -11.70 -12.58 -20.50
N LEU A 218 -10.86 -13.62 -20.53
CA LEU A 218 -9.44 -13.52 -20.19
C LEU A 218 -8.71 -12.52 -21.08
N THR A 219 -9.06 -12.46 -22.36
CA THR A 219 -8.51 -11.47 -23.28
C THR A 219 -8.89 -10.05 -22.84
N GLN A 220 -10.17 -9.80 -22.50
CA GLN A 220 -10.61 -8.48 -22.05
C GLN A 220 -9.97 -8.09 -20.70
N LEU A 221 -9.91 -9.00 -19.74
CA LEU A 221 -9.26 -8.76 -18.45
C LEU A 221 -7.76 -8.47 -18.61
N SER A 222 -7.08 -9.18 -19.52
CA SER A 222 -5.66 -8.93 -19.82
C SER A 222 -5.43 -7.54 -20.42
N ILE A 223 -6.34 -7.08 -21.28
CA ILE A 223 -6.30 -5.73 -21.86
C ILE A 223 -6.53 -4.69 -20.75
N ALA A 224 -7.55 -4.87 -19.92
CA ALA A 224 -7.86 -3.97 -18.81
C ALA A 224 -6.69 -3.87 -17.81
N LEU A 225 -6.11 -5.00 -17.41
CA LEU A 225 -4.94 -5.06 -16.53
C LEU A 225 -3.74 -4.35 -17.14
N SER A 226 -3.42 -4.62 -18.41
CA SER A 226 -2.29 -3.97 -19.09
C SER A 226 -2.50 -2.46 -19.22
N ALA A 227 -3.74 -2.02 -19.47
CA ALA A 227 -4.07 -0.60 -19.54
C ALA A 227 -3.97 0.10 -18.18
N ALA A 228 -4.28 -0.59 -17.07
CA ALA A 228 -4.08 -0.07 -15.72
C ALA A 228 -2.59 -0.01 -15.34
N LEU A 229 -1.80 -1.03 -15.71
CA LEU A 229 -0.35 -1.05 -15.45
C LEU A 229 0.41 0.01 -16.29
N ALA A 230 -0.01 0.23 -17.54
CA ALA A 230 0.51 1.33 -18.37
C ALA A 230 0.26 2.69 -17.71
N ASP A 231 -0.94 2.86 -17.16
CA ASP A 231 -1.35 4.07 -16.46
C ASP A 231 -0.56 4.27 -15.15
N ALA A 232 -0.33 3.20 -14.38
CA ALA A 232 0.49 3.20 -13.17
C ALA A 232 1.97 3.48 -13.46
N THR A 233 2.47 3.02 -14.60
CA THR A 233 3.84 3.31 -15.07
C THR A 233 3.95 4.79 -15.42
N ASP A 234 2.95 5.36 -16.12
CA ASP A 234 2.88 6.79 -16.37
C ASP A 234 2.78 7.59 -15.07
N ALA A 235 2.03 7.12 -14.07
CA ALA A 235 1.93 7.76 -12.75
C ALA A 235 3.24 7.71 -11.94
N GLY A 236 4.17 6.80 -12.27
CA GLY A 236 5.48 6.67 -11.64
C GLY A 236 5.51 5.73 -10.42
N VAL A 237 4.46 4.93 -10.21
CA VAL A 237 4.36 3.95 -9.12
C VAL A 237 4.55 2.50 -9.56
N GLU A 238 4.61 2.28 -10.88
CA GLU A 238 4.88 0.98 -11.50
C GLU A 238 6.14 1.01 -12.37
N SER A 239 6.90 -0.09 -12.36
CA SER A 239 8.21 -0.20 -13.00
C SER A 239 8.63 -1.66 -13.11
N ASN A 240 9.35 -2.01 -14.18
CA ASN A 240 9.99 -3.33 -14.32
C ASN A 240 11.27 -3.47 -13.47
N GLN A 241 11.78 -2.39 -12.89
CA GLN A 241 12.98 -2.38 -12.06
C GLN A 241 12.61 -2.07 -10.62
N GLY A 242 13.06 -2.93 -9.71
CA GLY A 242 12.75 -2.83 -8.28
C GLY A 242 11.29 -3.17 -7.96
N TYR A 243 10.99 -3.06 -6.67
CA TYR A 243 9.68 -3.30 -6.09
C TYR A 243 8.72 -2.15 -6.44
N SER A 244 7.49 -2.48 -6.86
CA SER A 244 6.50 -1.51 -7.35
C SER A 244 5.12 -1.74 -6.71
N THR A 245 4.16 -0.85 -6.97
CA THR A 245 2.79 -0.96 -6.43
C THR A 245 2.14 -2.33 -6.69
N SER A 246 2.34 -2.92 -7.87
CA SER A 246 1.76 -4.24 -8.18
C SER A 246 2.35 -5.39 -7.38
N ASP A 247 3.58 -5.27 -6.85
CA ASP A 247 4.13 -6.28 -5.93
C ASP A 247 3.50 -6.19 -4.55
N THR A 248 3.16 -4.98 -4.09
CA THR A 248 2.42 -4.75 -2.83
C THR A 248 1.00 -5.28 -2.93
N ASP A 249 0.30 -4.92 -4.01
CA ASP A 249 -1.10 -5.29 -4.22
C ASP A 249 -1.25 -6.78 -4.46
N VAL A 250 -0.30 -7.38 -5.21
CA VAL A 250 -0.34 -8.80 -5.57
C VAL A 250 0.89 -9.52 -4.99
N PRO A 251 0.90 -9.87 -3.70
CA PRO A 251 1.97 -10.68 -3.14
C PRO A 251 2.10 -12.03 -3.84
N SER A 252 0.97 -12.63 -4.23
CA SER A 252 0.92 -13.92 -4.90
C SER A 252 -0.22 -13.98 -5.93
N VAL A 253 0.09 -14.42 -7.15
CA VAL A 253 -0.91 -14.70 -8.20
C VAL A 253 -1.78 -15.90 -7.83
N ALA A 254 -1.20 -16.96 -7.25
CA ALA A 254 -2.00 -18.07 -6.72
C ALA A 254 -2.70 -17.67 -5.40
N LYS A 255 -3.73 -18.41 -5.00
CA LYS A 255 -4.42 -18.15 -3.73
C LYS A 255 -3.44 -18.33 -2.56
N HIS A 256 -3.41 -17.36 -1.65
CA HIS A 256 -2.47 -17.33 -0.54
C HIS A 256 -2.96 -16.37 0.56
N GLY A 257 -2.63 -16.62 1.83
CA GLY A 257 -3.03 -15.77 2.96
C GLY A 257 -2.49 -14.34 2.87
N GLN A 258 -1.29 -14.14 2.32
CA GLN A 258 -0.72 -12.80 2.05
C GLN A 258 -1.57 -11.92 1.13
N ASN A 259 -2.49 -12.52 0.37
CA ASN A 259 -3.40 -11.79 -0.50
C ASN A 259 -4.63 -11.26 0.24
N GLU A 260 -4.85 -11.68 1.48
CA GLU A 260 -6.00 -11.23 2.27
C GLU A 260 -5.92 -9.71 2.50
N TYR A 261 -7.08 -9.06 2.42
CA TYR A 261 -7.23 -7.60 2.57
C TYR A 261 -6.44 -6.75 1.56
N ARG A 262 -5.89 -7.34 0.49
CA ARG A 262 -5.26 -6.60 -0.59
C ARG A 262 -6.30 -6.07 -1.57
N SER A 263 -6.21 -4.78 -1.87
CA SER A 263 -7.00 -4.09 -2.89
C SER A 263 -6.20 -3.91 -4.19
N GLY A 264 -6.54 -2.91 -4.99
CA GLY A 264 -5.84 -2.55 -6.21
C GLY A 264 -5.80 -3.63 -7.28
N PHE A 265 -4.59 -4.03 -7.70
CA PHE A 265 -4.44 -5.01 -8.79
C PHE A 265 -4.87 -6.44 -8.40
N GLN A 266 -5.05 -6.73 -7.11
CA GLN A 266 -5.34 -8.10 -6.64
C GLN A 266 -6.66 -8.66 -7.18
N THR A 267 -7.72 -7.85 -7.18
CA THR A 267 -9.07 -8.30 -7.56
C THR A 267 -9.09 -8.85 -8.98
N ILE A 268 -8.61 -8.06 -9.95
CA ILE A 268 -8.58 -8.49 -11.36
C ILE A 268 -7.63 -9.67 -11.58
N VAL A 269 -6.47 -9.70 -10.90
CA VAL A 269 -5.52 -10.81 -11.00
C VAL A 269 -6.11 -12.11 -10.47
N ARG A 270 -6.85 -12.05 -9.36
CA ARG A 270 -7.50 -13.23 -8.78
C ARG A 270 -8.53 -13.81 -9.73
N VAL A 271 -9.34 -12.96 -10.37
CA VAL A 271 -10.32 -13.39 -11.38
C VAL A 271 -9.62 -13.99 -12.59
N ILE A 272 -8.58 -13.34 -13.13
CA ILE A 272 -7.81 -13.86 -14.28
C ILE A 272 -7.25 -15.24 -13.98
N ALA A 273 -6.55 -15.41 -12.85
CA ALA A 273 -5.88 -16.65 -12.53
C ALA A 273 -6.85 -17.82 -12.29
N GLU A 274 -8.01 -17.56 -11.69
CA GLU A 274 -9.06 -18.57 -11.49
C GLU A 274 -9.74 -18.96 -12.81
N VAL A 275 -10.13 -17.98 -13.64
CA VAL A 275 -10.74 -18.26 -14.96
C VAL A 275 -9.74 -18.98 -15.88
N TRP A 276 -8.46 -18.60 -15.85
CA TRP A 276 -7.43 -19.29 -16.62
C TRP A 276 -7.25 -20.74 -16.19
N THR A 277 -7.27 -21.02 -14.88
CA THR A 277 -7.17 -22.39 -14.35
C THR A 277 -8.32 -23.25 -14.88
N ARG A 278 -9.56 -22.73 -14.83
CA ARG A 278 -10.74 -23.41 -15.40
C ARG A 278 -10.62 -23.61 -16.90
N LEU A 279 -10.08 -22.62 -17.63
CA LEU A 279 -9.85 -22.75 -19.07
C LEU A 279 -8.80 -23.82 -19.38
N ALA A 280 -7.73 -23.92 -18.60
CA ALA A 280 -6.68 -24.92 -18.80
C ALA A 280 -7.23 -26.36 -18.69
N GLU A 281 -8.14 -26.61 -17.76
CA GLU A 281 -8.85 -27.89 -17.61
C GLU A 281 -9.76 -28.21 -18.81
N LYS A 282 -10.40 -27.18 -19.38
CA LYS A 282 -11.37 -27.34 -20.48
C LYS A 282 -10.71 -27.37 -21.87
N SER A 283 -9.65 -26.57 -22.07
CA SER A 283 -8.97 -26.39 -23.35
C SER A 283 -7.53 -25.90 -23.15
N SER A 284 -6.60 -26.84 -23.00
CA SER A 284 -5.17 -26.55 -22.83
C SER A 284 -4.59 -25.71 -23.97
N GLY A 285 -5.04 -25.92 -25.22
CA GLY A 285 -4.58 -25.14 -26.37
C GLY A 285 -4.91 -23.65 -26.26
N LYS A 286 -6.13 -23.30 -25.83
CA LYS A 286 -6.54 -21.90 -25.63
C LYS A 286 -5.85 -21.27 -24.43
N ALA A 287 -5.76 -22.01 -23.33
CA ALA A 287 -5.04 -21.56 -22.13
C ALA A 287 -3.57 -21.26 -22.44
N LEU A 288 -2.92 -22.09 -23.26
CA LEU A 288 -1.54 -21.89 -23.71
C LEU A 288 -1.37 -20.60 -24.51
N VAL A 289 -2.24 -20.34 -25.49
CA VAL A 289 -2.17 -19.11 -26.31
C VAL A 289 -2.23 -17.84 -25.44
N ILE A 290 -3.05 -17.86 -24.40
CA ILE A 290 -3.16 -16.74 -23.45
C ILE A 290 -1.89 -16.61 -22.61
N ALA A 291 -1.39 -17.72 -22.06
CA ALA A 291 -0.20 -17.72 -21.21
C ALA A 291 1.07 -17.30 -21.97
N GLU A 292 1.25 -17.73 -23.22
CA GLU A 292 2.34 -17.28 -24.08
C GLU A 292 2.27 -15.78 -24.36
N ARG A 293 1.07 -15.23 -24.64
CA ARG A 293 0.90 -13.79 -24.80
C ARG A 293 1.28 -13.02 -23.53
N TRP A 294 0.99 -13.55 -22.35
CA TRP A 294 1.40 -12.91 -21.10
C TRP A 294 2.91 -12.91 -20.91
N SER A 295 3.61 -13.94 -21.39
CA SER A 295 5.07 -14.04 -21.26
C SER A 295 5.83 -12.95 -22.03
N ASP A 296 5.27 -12.49 -23.14
CA ASP A 296 5.82 -11.40 -23.98
C ASP A 296 5.44 -9.99 -23.48
N SER A 297 4.70 -9.89 -22.38
CA SER A 297 4.21 -8.60 -21.90
C SER A 297 5.35 -7.69 -21.40
N PRO A 298 5.30 -6.38 -21.68
CA PRO A 298 6.23 -5.43 -21.08
C PRO A 298 5.99 -5.26 -19.58
N PHE A 299 4.85 -5.68 -19.03
CA PHE A 299 4.53 -5.47 -17.61
C PHE A 299 4.86 -6.70 -16.76
N ARG A 300 5.64 -6.51 -15.69
CA ARG A 300 6.04 -7.58 -14.76
C ARG A 300 4.87 -8.37 -14.19
N LEU A 301 3.81 -7.71 -13.70
CA LEU A 301 2.65 -8.41 -13.14
C LEU A 301 1.97 -9.35 -14.17
N VAL A 302 1.95 -8.97 -15.45
CA VAL A 302 1.42 -9.84 -16.51
C VAL A 302 2.37 -11.02 -16.78
N ARG A 303 3.68 -10.80 -16.75
CA ARG A 303 4.66 -11.91 -16.80
C ARG A 303 4.53 -12.85 -15.60
N ARG A 304 4.15 -12.35 -14.41
CA ARG A 304 3.84 -13.19 -13.24
C ARG A 304 2.61 -14.07 -13.46
N LEU A 305 1.58 -13.59 -14.17
CA LEU A 305 0.47 -14.44 -14.63
C LEU A 305 0.96 -15.57 -15.54
N ALA A 306 1.92 -15.29 -16.43
CA ALA A 306 2.55 -16.32 -17.25
C ALA A 306 3.32 -17.35 -16.40
N MET A 307 4.10 -16.91 -15.40
CA MET A 307 4.80 -17.82 -14.46
C MET A 307 3.83 -18.74 -13.72
N PHE A 308 2.73 -18.18 -13.21
CA PHE A 308 1.66 -18.93 -12.57
C PHE A 308 1.09 -19.99 -13.52
N ALA A 309 0.74 -19.58 -14.75
CA ALA A 309 0.21 -20.47 -15.77
C ALA A 309 1.19 -21.58 -16.18
N PHE A 310 2.48 -21.27 -16.32
CA PHE A 310 3.49 -22.23 -16.74
C PHE A 310 3.77 -23.32 -15.69
N ALA A 311 3.33 -23.12 -14.44
CA ALA A 311 3.40 -24.15 -13.41
C ALA A 311 2.40 -25.30 -13.67
N ASP A 312 1.39 -25.05 -14.51
CA ASP A 312 0.38 -26.04 -14.87
C ASP A 312 0.91 -27.04 -15.92
N PRO A 313 0.66 -28.35 -15.78
CA PRO A 313 1.04 -29.37 -16.76
C PRO A 313 0.43 -29.18 -18.16
N ALA A 314 -0.65 -28.40 -18.30
CA ALA A 314 -1.24 -28.06 -19.60
C ALA A 314 -0.28 -27.27 -20.50
N VAL A 315 0.73 -26.61 -19.91
CA VAL A 315 1.75 -25.86 -20.64
C VAL A 315 2.95 -26.76 -20.98
N PRO A 316 3.43 -26.77 -22.24
CA PRO A 316 4.61 -27.51 -22.65
C PRO A 316 5.84 -27.17 -21.79
N VAL A 317 6.55 -28.21 -21.36
CA VAL A 317 7.69 -28.09 -20.43
C VAL A 317 8.81 -27.18 -20.96
N ASP A 318 9.07 -27.22 -22.27
CA ASP A 318 10.12 -26.41 -22.89
C ASP A 318 9.79 -24.90 -22.86
N VAL A 319 8.50 -24.55 -22.95
CA VAL A 319 8.03 -23.15 -22.82
C VAL A 319 8.25 -22.66 -21.40
N ALA A 320 7.85 -23.46 -20.41
CA ALA A 320 8.05 -23.16 -18.99
C ALA A 320 9.54 -23.01 -18.62
N ALA A 321 10.38 -23.94 -19.06
CA ALA A 321 11.82 -23.90 -18.81
C ALA A 321 12.48 -22.69 -19.48
N LYS A 322 12.16 -22.42 -20.75
CA LYS A 322 12.67 -21.25 -21.47
C LYS A 322 12.33 -19.96 -20.75
N PHE A 323 11.11 -19.83 -20.25
CA PHE A 323 10.67 -18.65 -19.52
C PHE A 323 11.51 -18.39 -18.25
N LEU A 324 11.74 -19.42 -17.41
CA LEU A 324 12.62 -19.31 -16.24
C LEU A 324 14.08 -18.97 -16.61
N ILE A 325 14.51 -19.36 -17.80
CA ILE A 325 15.86 -19.07 -18.31
C ILE A 325 15.97 -17.64 -18.87
N ASP A 326 14.85 -17.02 -19.24
CA ASP A 326 14.85 -15.69 -19.86
C ASP A 326 14.41 -14.56 -18.91
N VAL A 327 13.63 -14.85 -17.85
CA VAL A 327 13.19 -13.83 -16.87
C VAL A 327 14.39 -13.06 -16.29
N PRO A 328 14.38 -11.72 -16.20
CA PRO A 328 15.48 -10.97 -15.59
C PRO A 328 15.79 -11.41 -14.15
N LEU A 329 17.07 -11.57 -13.80
CA LEU A 329 17.48 -12.00 -12.44
C LEU A 329 17.02 -11.04 -11.34
N GLY A 330 17.01 -9.73 -11.64
CA GLY A 330 16.52 -8.74 -10.69
C GLY A 330 15.02 -8.90 -10.42
N GLU A 331 14.23 -9.22 -11.44
CA GLU A 331 12.82 -9.55 -11.29
C GLU A 331 12.65 -10.84 -10.47
N LEU A 332 13.44 -11.88 -10.76
CA LEU A 332 13.33 -13.17 -10.05
C LEU A 332 13.61 -13.07 -8.54
N PHE A 333 14.52 -12.19 -8.12
CA PHE A 333 14.99 -12.13 -6.73
C PHE A 333 14.51 -10.91 -5.92
N LEU A 334 14.29 -9.77 -6.57
CA LEU A 334 14.06 -8.48 -5.90
C LEU A 334 12.62 -7.98 -6.02
N THR A 335 11.70 -8.86 -6.43
CA THR A 335 10.26 -8.57 -6.55
C THR A 335 9.46 -9.81 -6.17
N ASN A 336 8.13 -9.69 -6.12
CA ASN A 336 7.27 -10.84 -5.80
C ASN A 336 7.14 -11.85 -6.95
N SER A 337 7.84 -11.66 -8.08
CA SER A 337 7.98 -12.70 -9.10
C SER A 337 8.69 -13.96 -8.57
N GLY A 338 9.49 -13.83 -7.50
CA GLY A 338 10.12 -14.97 -6.82
C GLY A 338 9.13 -16.03 -6.35
N VAL A 339 7.92 -15.62 -5.95
CA VAL A 339 6.86 -16.53 -5.47
C VAL A 339 6.38 -17.44 -6.60
N GLU A 340 6.03 -16.86 -7.75
CA GLU A 340 5.57 -17.62 -8.91
C GLU A 340 6.71 -18.42 -9.54
N ALA A 341 7.93 -17.87 -9.59
CA ALA A 341 9.11 -18.58 -10.08
C ALA A 341 9.42 -19.82 -9.23
N TYR A 342 9.37 -19.70 -7.91
CA TYR A 342 9.61 -20.84 -7.01
C TYR A 342 8.54 -21.92 -7.16
N ARG A 343 7.26 -21.54 -7.26
CA ARG A 343 6.16 -22.49 -7.49
C ARG A 343 6.31 -23.21 -8.83
N LEU A 344 6.70 -22.49 -9.88
CA LEU A 344 6.99 -23.06 -11.19
C LEU A 344 8.13 -24.08 -11.11
N ILE A 345 9.24 -23.72 -10.47
CA ILE A 345 10.38 -24.63 -10.22
C ILE A 345 9.88 -25.87 -9.47
N ARG A 346 9.21 -25.69 -8.33
CA ARG A 346 8.71 -26.79 -7.49
C ARG A 346 7.77 -27.72 -8.25
N ALA A 347 6.88 -27.19 -9.07
CA ALA A 347 5.91 -27.97 -9.83
C ALA A 347 6.54 -28.73 -11.00
N ARG A 348 7.48 -28.12 -11.72
CA ARG A 348 7.93 -28.60 -13.04
C ARG A 348 9.38 -29.09 -13.07
N TRP A 349 10.14 -28.98 -11.98
CA TRP A 349 11.59 -29.30 -11.99
C TRP A 349 11.90 -30.67 -12.58
N ARG A 350 11.13 -31.70 -12.20
CA ARG A 350 11.34 -33.09 -12.65
C ARG A 350 11.02 -33.32 -14.12
N ASP A 351 10.23 -32.44 -14.71
CA ASP A 351 9.87 -32.51 -16.14
C ASP A 351 10.97 -31.88 -17.01
N PHE A 352 11.75 -30.95 -16.45
CA PHE A 352 12.84 -30.29 -17.18
C PHE A 352 13.95 -31.28 -17.54
N THR A 353 14.54 -31.09 -18.71
CA THR A 353 15.75 -31.82 -19.10
C THR A 353 16.91 -31.45 -18.17
N GLN A 354 17.90 -32.33 -18.07
CA GLN A 354 19.09 -32.07 -17.27
C GLN A 354 19.81 -30.77 -17.69
N GLU A 355 19.82 -30.45 -18.99
CA GLU A 355 20.37 -29.20 -19.51
C GLU A 355 19.59 -27.98 -19.01
N GLN A 356 18.25 -28.03 -19.06
CA GLN A 356 17.38 -26.97 -18.57
C GLN A 356 17.56 -26.76 -17.06
N GLN A 357 17.55 -27.84 -16.26
CA GLN A 357 17.80 -27.80 -14.83
C GLN A 357 19.16 -27.14 -14.51
N GLN A 358 20.21 -27.55 -15.23
CA GLN A 358 21.54 -26.98 -15.04
C GLN A 358 21.57 -25.48 -15.36
N ARG A 359 20.93 -25.05 -16.46
CA ARG A 359 20.85 -23.63 -16.83
C ARG A 359 20.10 -22.84 -15.77
N ILE A 360 18.96 -23.32 -15.28
CA ILE A 360 18.19 -22.63 -14.24
C ILE A 360 19.00 -22.55 -12.93
N ALA A 361 19.64 -23.65 -12.51
CA ALA A 361 20.48 -23.67 -11.31
C ALA A 361 21.67 -22.70 -11.40
N LEU A 362 22.31 -22.60 -12.56
CA LEU A 362 23.38 -21.62 -12.81
C LEU A 362 22.88 -20.18 -12.63
N ARG A 363 21.71 -19.85 -13.20
CA ARG A 363 21.09 -18.53 -13.03
C ARG A 363 20.80 -18.21 -11.56
N ILE A 364 20.30 -19.19 -10.81
CA ILE A 364 20.06 -19.02 -9.37
C ILE A 364 21.38 -18.74 -8.63
N CYS A 365 22.47 -19.44 -9.00
CA CYS A 365 23.79 -19.19 -8.45
C CYS A 365 24.36 -17.80 -8.80
N GLU A 366 23.96 -17.20 -9.93
CA GLU A 366 24.37 -15.85 -10.30
C GLU A 366 23.76 -14.78 -9.38
N GLY A 367 22.56 -15.00 -8.84
CA GLY A 367 21.88 -14.07 -7.94
C GLY A 367 21.41 -12.77 -8.62
N PRO A 368 20.87 -11.80 -7.85
CA PRO A 368 20.39 -10.54 -8.41
C PRO A 368 21.52 -9.65 -8.98
N PRO A 369 21.24 -8.82 -10.00
CA PRO A 369 22.20 -7.92 -10.59
C PRO A 369 22.62 -6.82 -9.61
N ARG A 370 23.93 -6.59 -9.48
CA ARG A 370 24.50 -5.60 -8.55
C ARG A 370 24.01 -4.17 -8.81
N SER A 371 23.68 -3.84 -10.06
CA SER A 371 23.21 -2.51 -10.46
C SER A 371 21.78 -2.18 -9.99
N TRP A 372 21.04 -3.15 -9.46
CA TRP A 372 19.69 -2.93 -8.92
C TRP A 372 19.69 -2.57 -7.43
N PHE A 373 20.86 -2.55 -6.79
CA PHE A 373 21.02 -2.11 -5.41
C PHE A 373 21.41 -0.63 -5.36
N ARG A 374 20.93 0.06 -4.32
CA ARG A 374 21.29 1.46 -4.07
C ARG A 374 22.77 1.58 -3.69
N GLU A 375 23.35 2.74 -3.98
CA GLU A 375 24.71 3.07 -3.55
C GLU A 375 24.80 3.04 -2.02
N GLY A 376 25.86 2.43 -1.48
CA GLY A 376 26.06 2.26 -0.03
C GLY A 376 25.40 1.02 0.59
N ALA A 377 24.58 0.25 -0.13
CA ALA A 377 24.02 -1.01 0.38
C ALA A 377 25.09 -2.11 0.51
N ASP A 378 24.91 -3.05 1.45
CA ASP A 378 25.73 -4.27 1.53
C ASP A 378 25.29 -5.27 0.44
N VAL A 379 25.65 -4.95 -0.81
CA VAL A 379 25.25 -5.69 -2.01
C VAL A 379 25.66 -7.17 -1.92
N HIS A 380 26.81 -7.46 -1.31
CA HIS A 380 27.31 -8.83 -1.17
C HIS A 380 26.40 -9.66 -0.26
N ARG A 381 26.07 -9.12 0.92
CA ARG A 381 25.17 -9.77 1.87
C ARG A 381 23.79 -10.00 1.26
N HIS A 382 23.22 -9.02 0.55
CA HIS A 382 21.92 -9.16 -0.09
C HIS A 382 21.90 -10.22 -1.18
N ILE A 383 22.92 -10.25 -2.05
CA ILE A 383 23.04 -11.28 -3.09
C ILE A 383 23.13 -12.67 -2.48
N ASP A 384 23.97 -12.83 -1.45
CA ASP A 384 24.09 -14.11 -0.75
C ASP A 384 22.76 -14.52 -0.11
N ARG A 385 22.03 -13.58 0.52
CA ARG A 385 20.73 -13.87 1.14
C ARG A 385 19.70 -14.33 0.11
N SER A 386 19.60 -13.64 -1.03
CA SER A 386 18.68 -14.02 -2.11
C SER A 386 18.97 -15.42 -2.67
N ARG A 387 20.26 -15.76 -2.86
CA ARG A 387 20.67 -17.10 -3.29
C ARG A 387 20.38 -18.15 -2.22
N PHE A 388 20.69 -17.84 -0.96
CA PHE A 388 20.48 -18.71 0.18
C PHE A 388 19.01 -19.10 0.33
N ASP A 389 18.11 -18.12 0.30
CA ASP A 389 16.67 -18.34 0.49
C ASP A 389 16.14 -19.30 -0.59
N LEU A 390 16.37 -18.99 -1.88
CA LEU A 390 15.85 -19.80 -2.98
C LEU A 390 16.47 -21.20 -3.06
N LEU A 391 17.80 -21.33 -2.90
CA LEU A 391 18.46 -22.64 -2.93
C LEU A 391 18.10 -23.50 -1.73
N SER A 392 17.97 -22.90 -0.54
CA SER A 392 17.54 -23.63 0.66
C SER A 392 16.09 -24.10 0.53
N ASP A 393 15.21 -23.27 -0.05
CA ASP A 393 13.83 -23.65 -0.34
C ASP A 393 13.77 -24.86 -1.29
N MET A 394 14.53 -24.82 -2.39
CA MET A 394 14.63 -25.96 -3.31
C MET A 394 15.10 -27.23 -2.61
N VAL A 395 16.15 -27.15 -1.78
CA VAL A 395 16.65 -28.31 -1.02
C VAL A 395 15.62 -28.84 -0.02
N ARG A 396 14.91 -27.95 0.69
CA ARG A 396 13.83 -28.33 1.63
C ARG A 396 12.75 -29.14 0.92
N ASP A 397 12.39 -28.78 -0.30
CA ASP A 397 11.37 -29.47 -1.09
C ASP A 397 11.92 -30.70 -1.85
N GLY A 398 13.16 -31.12 -1.55
CA GLY A 398 13.77 -32.32 -2.09
C GLY A 398 14.20 -32.20 -3.55
N ILE A 399 14.43 -30.98 -4.02
CA ILE A 399 14.91 -30.70 -5.38
C ILE A 399 16.43 -30.89 -5.44
N ASP A 400 16.89 -31.72 -6.38
CA ASP A 400 18.33 -31.82 -6.68
C ASP A 400 18.78 -30.56 -7.43
N ILE A 401 19.47 -29.67 -6.71
CA ILE A 401 20.03 -28.42 -7.24
C ILE A 401 21.36 -28.63 -7.99
N GLY A 402 21.90 -29.85 -7.98
CA GLY A 402 23.18 -30.20 -8.61
C GLY A 402 24.40 -29.73 -7.81
N HIS A 403 25.57 -30.27 -8.20
CA HIS A 403 26.83 -30.09 -7.46
C HIS A 403 27.24 -28.62 -7.31
N GLN A 404 27.14 -27.82 -8.37
CA GLN A 404 27.60 -26.43 -8.35
C GLN A 404 26.74 -25.56 -7.42
N ALA A 405 25.42 -25.68 -7.48
CA ALA A 405 24.53 -24.92 -6.61
C ALA A 405 24.65 -25.39 -5.14
N ALA A 406 24.83 -26.69 -4.91
CA ALA A 406 25.11 -27.23 -3.59
C ALA A 406 26.41 -26.67 -3.00
N GLN A 407 27.45 -26.51 -3.81
CA GLN A 407 28.70 -25.88 -3.39
C GLN A 407 28.48 -24.40 -3.02
N VAL A 408 27.79 -23.63 -3.86
CA VAL A 408 27.45 -22.22 -3.58
C VAL A 408 26.67 -22.09 -2.27
N LEU A 409 25.65 -22.93 -2.06
CA LEU A 409 24.86 -22.93 -0.83
C LEU A 409 25.71 -23.28 0.41
N ALA A 410 26.62 -24.26 0.30
CA ALA A 410 27.52 -24.63 1.39
C ALA A 410 28.52 -23.49 1.73
N GLU A 411 29.05 -22.81 0.72
CA GLU A 411 29.92 -21.65 0.91
C GLU A 411 29.19 -20.50 1.60
N ILE A 412 27.94 -20.24 1.23
CA ILE A 412 27.10 -19.20 1.87
C ILE A 412 26.81 -19.58 3.33
N ARG A 413 26.45 -20.84 3.62
CA ARG A 413 26.23 -21.34 5.00
C ARG A 413 27.48 -21.22 5.87
N SER A 414 28.66 -21.44 5.31
CA SER A 414 29.92 -21.26 6.03
C SER A 414 30.25 -19.78 6.29
N ARG A 415 29.82 -18.88 5.41
CA ARG A 415 30.05 -17.44 5.51
C ARG A 415 29.08 -16.76 6.49
N TRP A 416 27.84 -17.24 6.52
CA TRP A 416 26.73 -16.73 7.33
C TRP A 416 26.11 -17.85 8.17
N PRO A 417 26.84 -18.39 9.18
CA PRO A 417 26.38 -19.52 9.97
C PRO A 417 25.13 -19.22 10.82
N GLU A 418 24.83 -17.93 11.05
CA GLU A 418 23.67 -17.46 11.80
C GLU A 418 22.39 -17.39 10.96
N TRP A 419 22.48 -17.54 9.64
CA TRP A 419 21.30 -17.45 8.78
C TRP A 419 20.44 -18.70 8.88
N GLU A 420 19.23 -18.48 9.36
CA GLU A 420 18.18 -19.49 9.38
C GLU A 420 17.39 -19.48 8.07
N GLN A 421 16.90 -20.66 7.71
CA GLN A 421 16.00 -20.85 6.59
C GLN A 421 14.60 -20.37 6.97
N LYS A 422 13.99 -19.57 6.09
CA LYS A 422 12.62 -19.09 6.26
C LYS A 422 11.59 -20.22 6.32
N PRO A 423 10.46 -20.03 7.03
CA PRO A 423 9.32 -20.95 6.99
C PRO A 423 8.85 -21.24 5.56
N ALA A 424 8.37 -22.46 5.32
CA ALA A 424 7.94 -22.89 3.99
C ALA A 424 6.81 -22.04 3.38
N ALA A 425 5.99 -21.40 4.22
CA ALA A 425 4.95 -20.48 3.76
C ALA A 425 5.50 -19.22 3.10
N GLN A 426 6.72 -18.79 3.47
CA GLN A 426 7.38 -17.58 2.98
C GLN A 426 8.24 -17.83 1.73
N ALA A 427 8.23 -19.05 1.19
CA ALA A 427 9.08 -19.42 0.07
C ALA A 427 8.84 -18.53 -1.18
N GLY A 428 9.91 -17.94 -1.69
CA GLY A 428 9.89 -17.04 -2.85
C GLY A 428 9.36 -15.62 -2.59
N PHE A 429 8.86 -15.30 -1.39
CA PHE A 429 8.39 -13.95 -1.08
C PHE A 429 9.57 -12.99 -0.89
N HIS A 430 9.54 -11.85 -1.59
CA HIS A 430 10.52 -10.78 -1.38
C HIS A 430 10.21 -9.97 -0.12
N ILE A 431 8.92 -9.67 0.07
CA ILE A 431 8.37 -9.07 1.29
C ILE A 431 7.26 -9.98 1.80
N TRP A 432 7.27 -10.27 3.09
CA TRP A 432 6.23 -11.00 3.80
C TRP A 432 5.56 -10.07 4.81
N VAL A 433 4.24 -9.95 4.76
CA VAL A 433 3.45 -9.15 5.69
C VAL A 433 2.64 -10.10 6.56
N GLY A 434 3.19 -10.52 7.69
CA GLY A 434 2.52 -11.39 8.65
C GLY A 434 2.14 -10.65 9.93
N SER A 435 1.10 -11.14 10.59
CA SER A 435 0.83 -10.95 12.03
C SER A 435 1.55 -12.00 12.89
N ASP A 436 2.58 -12.64 12.35
CA ASP A 436 3.48 -13.54 13.06
C ASP A 436 4.72 -12.73 13.46
N ASP A 437 5.07 -12.82 14.74
CA ASP A 437 6.06 -12.01 15.48
C ASP A 437 7.51 -12.08 15.00
N ASP A 438 7.82 -12.62 13.83
CA ASP A 438 9.19 -12.87 13.43
C ASP A 438 9.43 -12.43 11.97
N GLU A 439 10.42 -11.55 11.79
CA GLU A 439 11.00 -11.04 10.52
C GLU A 439 10.75 -9.56 10.12
N ILE A 440 10.66 -8.69 11.12
CA ILE A 440 11.71 -7.67 11.19
C ILE A 440 12.61 -8.15 12.32
N SER A 441 13.94 -8.07 12.20
CA SER A 441 14.83 -8.23 13.36
C SER A 441 14.61 -7.02 14.28
N GLU A 442 13.44 -6.96 14.90
CA GLU A 442 13.19 -6.21 16.10
C GLU A 442 13.97 -7.00 17.14
N ASP A 443 15.09 -6.46 17.58
CA ASP A 443 15.92 -7.08 18.61
C ASP A 443 15.43 -6.55 19.97
N PRO A 444 14.40 -7.17 20.60
CA PRO A 444 13.95 -6.74 21.92
C PRO A 444 15.03 -6.97 22.98
N ASP A 445 16.08 -7.77 22.71
CA ASP A 445 17.18 -7.97 23.65
C ASP A 445 17.91 -6.64 23.93
N LYS A 446 17.90 -5.67 23.00
CA LYS A 446 18.45 -4.31 23.24
C LYS A 446 17.78 -3.58 24.41
N LEU A 447 16.52 -3.89 24.71
CA LEU A 447 15.76 -3.29 25.82
C LEU A 447 15.63 -4.22 27.02
N LYS A 448 16.14 -5.47 26.98
CA LYS A 448 15.89 -6.49 28.00
C LYS A 448 16.43 -6.16 29.38
N ASP A 449 17.62 -5.57 29.45
CA ASP A 449 18.30 -5.24 30.71
C ASP A 449 18.09 -3.77 31.16
N ILE A 450 17.22 -3.02 30.48
CA ILE A 450 16.88 -1.64 30.82
C ILE A 450 15.78 -1.59 31.88
N ALA A 451 15.92 -0.70 32.87
CA ALA A 451 14.90 -0.50 33.88
C ALA A 451 13.60 0.07 33.27
N ASP A 452 12.43 -0.38 33.76
CA ASP A 452 11.13 0.04 33.23
C ASP A 452 10.98 1.59 33.21
N SER A 453 11.56 2.33 34.16
CA SER A 453 11.53 3.80 34.19
C SER A 453 12.37 4.49 33.11
N GLU A 454 13.36 3.82 32.54
CA GLU A 454 14.26 4.37 31.51
C GLU A 454 13.92 3.85 30.11
N LEU A 455 12.96 2.93 30.02
CA LEU A 455 12.65 2.12 28.86
C LEU A 455 12.28 2.96 27.62
N VAL A 456 11.39 3.95 27.79
CA VAL A 456 10.98 4.87 26.69
C VAL A 456 12.14 5.76 26.25
N ALA A 457 12.94 6.26 27.21
CA ALA A 457 14.07 7.13 26.92
C ALA A 457 15.17 6.39 26.15
N GLU A 458 15.46 5.14 26.52
CA GLU A 458 16.44 4.32 25.83
C GLU A 458 15.94 3.87 24.45
N ALA A 459 14.66 3.52 24.32
CA ALA A 459 14.06 3.22 23.03
C ALA A 459 14.12 4.40 22.05
N ARG A 460 13.93 5.64 22.52
CA ARG A 460 14.15 6.86 21.72
C ARG A 460 15.59 7.01 21.23
N LYS A 461 16.57 6.71 22.09
CA LYS A 461 18.00 6.76 21.71
C LYS A 461 18.34 5.70 20.66
N ILE A 462 17.85 4.48 20.85
CA ILE A 462 18.05 3.38 19.90
C ILE A 462 17.44 3.76 18.55
N ALA A 463 16.19 4.22 18.53
CA ALA A 463 15.50 4.66 17.31
C ALA A 463 16.24 5.80 16.59
N ALA A 464 16.78 6.77 17.34
CA ALA A 464 17.56 7.88 16.76
C ALA A 464 18.91 7.45 16.15
N SER A 465 19.40 6.25 16.49
CA SER A 465 20.68 5.70 16.02
C SER A 465 20.53 4.51 15.05
N ALA A 466 19.30 4.04 14.82
CA ALA A 466 19.00 2.87 14.02
C ALA A 466 19.14 3.15 12.51
N GLY A 467 19.76 2.22 11.79
CA GLY A 467 19.78 2.25 10.32
C GLY A 467 18.44 1.84 9.71
N PHE A 468 18.19 2.18 8.44
CA PHE A 468 16.95 1.88 7.70
C PHE A 468 16.51 0.40 7.73
N MET A 469 17.42 -0.53 8.01
CA MET A 469 17.17 -1.98 8.09
C MET A 469 17.13 -2.52 9.53
N GLU A 470 17.37 -1.69 10.55
CA GLU A 470 17.25 -2.09 11.95
C GLU A 470 15.80 -1.91 12.40
N GLY A 471 15.18 -2.99 12.88
CA GLY A 471 13.81 -2.96 13.37
C GLY A 471 13.63 -2.02 14.57
N ASP A 472 12.39 -1.55 14.78
CA ASP A 472 12.06 -0.76 15.94
C ASP A 472 12.08 -1.64 17.20
N SER A 473 13.08 -1.45 18.06
CA SER A 473 13.24 -2.23 19.29
C SER A 473 12.08 -2.02 20.27
N TRP A 474 11.39 -0.87 20.19
CA TRP A 474 10.18 -0.64 20.98
C TRP A 474 9.02 -1.50 20.50
N ARG A 475 8.82 -1.56 19.18
CA ARG A 475 7.81 -2.43 18.56
C ARG A 475 8.02 -3.90 18.94
N GLY A 476 9.27 -4.35 18.91
CA GLY A 476 9.63 -5.72 19.33
C GLY A 476 9.26 -6.00 20.78
N LEU A 477 9.42 -5.00 21.65
CA LEU A 477 8.98 -5.12 23.03
C LEU A 477 7.45 -5.13 23.16
N CYS A 478 6.73 -4.27 22.43
CA CYS A 478 5.26 -4.27 22.42
C CYS A 478 4.68 -5.61 21.94
N LEU A 479 5.34 -6.26 20.99
CA LEU A 479 4.93 -7.56 20.47
C LEU A 479 5.29 -8.72 21.41
N SER A 480 6.48 -8.69 22.02
CA SER A 480 6.98 -9.80 22.87
C SER A 480 6.56 -9.74 24.35
N ASP A 481 6.46 -8.54 24.92
CA ASP A 481 6.08 -8.28 26.32
C ASP A 481 5.29 -6.95 26.44
N PRO A 482 4.02 -6.93 25.98
CA PRO A 482 3.18 -5.73 26.04
C PRO A 482 2.93 -5.24 27.47
N ASP A 483 2.94 -6.14 28.46
CA ASP A 483 2.83 -5.78 29.88
C ASP A 483 4.02 -4.92 30.33
N ARG A 484 5.23 -5.24 29.86
CA ARG A 484 6.44 -4.46 30.13
C ARG A 484 6.48 -3.14 29.37
N ALA A 485 6.04 -3.13 28.11
CA ALA A 485 5.88 -1.90 27.35
C ALA A 485 4.92 -0.93 28.07
N LEU A 486 3.79 -1.42 28.61
CA LEU A 486 2.90 -0.60 29.43
C LEU A 486 3.58 -0.07 30.69
N ARG A 487 4.40 -0.87 31.40
CA ARG A 487 5.12 -0.38 32.58
C ARG A 487 6.09 0.76 32.25
N GLY A 488 6.73 0.71 31.08
CA GLY A 488 7.57 1.81 30.60
C GLY A 488 6.78 3.08 30.27
N LEU A 489 5.64 2.93 29.57
CA LEU A 489 4.74 4.06 29.28
C LEU A 489 4.10 4.63 30.55
N ASP A 490 3.77 3.78 31.53
CA ASP A 490 3.25 4.18 32.84
C ASP A 490 4.29 5.00 33.63
N ALA A 491 5.57 4.66 33.52
CA ALA A 491 6.64 5.45 34.12
C ALA A 491 6.79 6.81 33.44
N ALA A 492 6.84 6.84 32.09
CA ALA A 492 6.91 8.08 31.32
C ALA A 492 5.71 9.02 31.61
N ALA A 493 4.50 8.47 31.64
CA ALA A 493 3.28 9.23 31.91
C ALA A 493 3.27 9.85 33.32
N LYS A 494 3.84 9.17 34.33
CA LYS A 494 3.99 9.72 35.69
C LYS A 494 4.94 10.92 35.74
N ASP A 495 5.92 10.96 34.85
CA ASP A 495 6.84 12.09 34.69
C ASP A 495 6.28 13.18 33.74
N GLY A 496 5.03 13.02 33.29
CA GLY A 496 4.34 13.97 32.40
C GLY A 496 4.69 13.81 30.92
N ASP A 497 5.44 12.78 30.54
CA ASP A 497 5.77 12.46 29.15
C ASP A 497 4.75 11.48 28.57
N TRP A 498 4.04 11.91 27.52
CA TRP A 498 3.01 11.14 26.83
C TRP A 498 3.46 10.85 25.39
N PRO A 499 4.37 9.86 25.20
CA PRO A 499 5.00 9.59 23.91
C PRO A 499 3.99 8.97 22.94
N LYS A 500 3.30 9.80 22.15
CA LYS A 500 2.26 9.39 21.21
C LYS A 500 2.65 8.15 20.39
N ASP A 501 3.75 8.20 19.66
CA ASP A 501 4.15 7.14 18.72
C ASP A 501 4.38 5.80 19.43
N TYR A 502 4.91 5.84 20.66
CA TYR A 502 5.18 4.66 21.49
C TYR A 502 3.90 4.04 22.06
N TRP A 503 2.92 4.89 22.39
CA TRP A 503 1.57 4.46 22.76
C TRP A 503 0.83 3.86 21.57
N GLU A 504 0.92 4.45 20.38
CA GLU A 504 0.31 3.90 19.17
C GLU A 504 0.84 2.50 18.88
N GLN A 505 2.16 2.30 18.94
CA GLN A 505 2.76 0.98 18.74
C GLN A 505 2.24 -0.08 19.73
N LEU A 506 2.06 0.27 21.00
CA LEU A 506 1.45 -0.64 21.97
C LEU A 506 -0.02 -0.93 21.65
N LEU A 507 -0.82 0.09 21.34
CA LEU A 507 -2.25 -0.05 21.07
C LEU A 507 -2.52 -0.83 19.77
N TRP A 508 -1.67 -0.68 18.75
CA TRP A 508 -1.74 -1.40 17.50
C TRP A 508 -1.20 -2.83 17.57
N SER A 509 -0.38 -3.16 18.57
CA SER A 509 0.19 -4.52 18.73
C SER A 509 -0.89 -5.60 18.82
N ARG A 510 -2.04 -5.29 19.43
CA ARG A 510 -3.20 -6.18 19.61
C ARG A 510 -2.84 -7.59 20.12
N LYS A 511 -1.77 -7.70 20.91
CA LYS A 511 -1.32 -8.95 21.52
C LYS A 511 -2.06 -9.22 22.83
N ASP A 512 -2.21 -10.50 23.14
CA ASP A 512 -2.74 -10.93 24.43
C ASP A 512 -1.79 -10.51 25.57
N TYR A 513 -2.34 -9.91 26.62
CA TYR A 513 -1.59 -9.52 27.80
C TYR A 513 -1.42 -10.70 28.77
N ARG A 514 -0.23 -10.84 29.38
CA ARG A 514 0.01 -11.87 30.39
C ARG A 514 -0.64 -11.50 31.71
N ASP A 515 -0.65 -10.22 32.05
CA ASP A 515 -1.35 -9.70 33.22
C ASP A 515 -2.75 -9.21 32.84
N ARG A 516 -3.76 -9.77 33.51
CA ARG A 516 -5.17 -9.39 33.33
C ARG A 516 -5.47 -7.94 33.75
N ALA A 517 -4.58 -7.33 34.54
CA ALA A 517 -4.70 -5.93 34.92
C ALA A 517 -4.19 -4.95 33.85
N THR A 518 -3.54 -5.44 32.79
CA THR A 518 -2.92 -4.60 31.76
C THR A 518 -3.96 -3.86 30.92
N GLU A 519 -5.05 -4.51 30.49
CA GLU A 519 -6.11 -3.85 29.72
C GLU A 519 -6.85 -2.76 30.53
N PRO A 520 -7.32 -3.00 31.78
CA PRO A 520 -7.88 -1.93 32.59
C PRO A 520 -6.91 -0.77 32.79
N LYS A 521 -5.62 -1.04 32.96
CA LYS A 521 -4.60 -0.02 33.20
C LYS A 521 -4.28 0.81 31.95
N ILE A 522 -4.33 0.21 30.76
CA ILE A 522 -4.30 0.95 29.49
C ILE A 522 -5.49 1.91 29.42
N ALA A 523 -6.70 1.42 29.69
CA ALA A 523 -7.90 2.25 29.66
C ALA A 523 -7.84 3.41 30.67
N GLU A 524 -7.37 3.15 31.89
CA GLU A 524 -7.15 4.18 32.91
C GLU A 524 -6.14 5.25 32.47
N ARG A 525 -5.03 4.85 31.85
CA ARG A 525 -4.03 5.81 31.36
C ARG A 525 -4.52 6.64 30.17
N LEU A 526 -5.27 6.03 29.26
CA LEU A 526 -5.92 6.77 28.17
C LEU A 526 -6.93 7.79 28.71
N LEU A 527 -7.62 7.48 29.82
CA LEU A 527 -8.51 8.42 30.51
C LEU A 527 -7.77 9.56 31.21
N GLU A 528 -6.53 9.33 31.66
CA GLU A 528 -5.67 10.33 32.31
C GLU A 528 -4.85 11.17 31.32
N TRP A 529 -4.80 10.79 30.04
CA TRP A 529 -4.09 11.52 29.00
C TRP A 529 -4.52 13.01 28.97
N PRO A 530 -3.62 13.98 28.71
CA PRO A 530 -4.00 15.39 28.60
C PRO A 530 -5.05 15.66 27.51
N ALA A 531 -6.13 16.37 27.85
CA ALA A 531 -7.28 16.56 26.95
C ALA A 531 -6.91 17.28 25.63
N ASP A 532 -5.97 18.21 25.68
CA ASP A 532 -5.46 18.99 24.57
C ASP A 532 -4.65 18.18 23.54
N THR A 533 -4.11 17.02 23.93
CA THR A 533 -3.29 16.17 23.05
C THR A 533 -3.90 14.79 22.78
N PHE A 534 -5.00 14.45 23.44
CA PHE A 534 -5.62 13.12 23.32
C PHE A 534 -6.14 12.82 21.90
N GLY A 535 -6.58 13.85 21.16
CA GLY A 535 -7.02 13.68 19.77
C GLY A 535 -5.98 13.03 18.85
N ALA A 536 -4.68 13.15 19.18
CA ALA A 536 -3.61 12.53 18.41
C ALA A 536 -3.55 11.01 18.57
N VAL A 537 -3.96 10.46 19.73
CA VAL A 537 -3.94 9.01 20.01
C VAL A 537 -5.34 8.38 19.90
N ALA A 538 -6.39 9.19 19.79
CA ALA A 538 -7.79 8.74 19.74
C ALA A 538 -8.08 7.67 18.66
N PRO A 539 -7.54 7.74 17.42
CA PRO A 539 -7.75 6.67 16.44
C PRO A 539 -7.20 5.32 16.90
N SER A 540 -5.98 5.32 17.43
CA SER A 540 -5.28 4.14 17.95
C SER A 540 -5.98 3.59 19.20
N ALA A 541 -6.50 4.47 20.07
CA ALA A 541 -7.31 4.10 21.23
C ALA A 541 -8.65 3.49 20.83
N SER A 542 -9.32 4.03 19.81
CA SER A 542 -10.59 3.50 19.27
C SER A 542 -10.41 2.09 18.70
N ALA A 543 -9.37 1.92 17.87
CA ALA A 543 -9.02 0.62 17.28
C ALA A 543 -8.62 -0.41 18.35
N TRP A 544 -7.97 0.01 19.43
CA TRP A 544 -7.68 -0.87 20.56
C TRP A 544 -8.95 -1.23 21.34
N LEU A 545 -9.83 -0.27 21.61
CA LEU A 545 -11.08 -0.48 22.34
C LEU A 545 -12.00 -1.51 21.66
N GLU A 546 -12.08 -1.49 20.32
CA GLU A 546 -12.85 -2.45 19.53
C GLU A 546 -12.47 -3.92 19.86
N GLY A 547 -11.17 -4.20 20.00
CA GLY A 547 -10.65 -5.53 20.30
C GLY A 547 -10.83 -5.96 21.77
N HIS A 548 -10.89 -4.99 22.68
CA HIS A 548 -10.83 -5.24 24.14
C HIS A 548 -12.11 -4.85 24.89
N ALA A 549 -13.16 -4.41 24.18
CA ALA A 549 -14.43 -3.99 24.80
C ALA A 549 -15.07 -5.08 25.69
N LYS A 550 -14.84 -6.36 25.39
CA LYS A 550 -15.43 -7.49 26.14
C LYS A 550 -14.74 -7.79 27.46
N THR A 551 -13.51 -7.31 27.67
CA THR A 551 -12.70 -7.62 28.85
C THR A 551 -12.69 -6.49 29.86
N LEU A 552 -13.01 -5.27 29.42
CA LEU A 552 -13.16 -4.10 30.29
C LEU A 552 -14.47 -4.12 31.08
N SER A 553 -14.45 -3.58 32.30
CA SER A 553 -15.68 -3.29 33.04
C SER A 553 -16.50 -2.23 32.31
N GLU A 554 -17.83 -2.34 32.34
CA GLU A 554 -18.74 -1.37 31.70
C GLU A 554 -18.41 0.09 32.07
N THR A 555 -18.04 0.35 33.32
CA THR A 555 -17.68 1.70 33.79
C THR A 555 -16.44 2.29 33.12
N LEU A 556 -15.41 1.48 32.88
CA LEU A 556 -14.18 1.92 32.18
C LEU A 556 -14.41 2.00 30.67
N LEU A 557 -15.13 1.01 30.11
CA LEU A 557 -15.48 0.94 28.70
C LEU A 557 -16.20 2.21 28.25
N TRP A 558 -17.31 2.56 28.91
CA TRP A 558 -18.13 3.70 28.52
C TRP A 558 -17.41 5.03 28.72
N ARG A 559 -16.64 5.19 29.81
CA ARG A 559 -15.86 6.41 30.01
C ARG A 559 -14.79 6.61 28.94
N LEU A 560 -14.12 5.53 28.54
CA LEU A 560 -13.11 5.60 27.48
C LEU A 560 -13.76 5.84 26.12
N TRP A 561 -14.89 5.18 25.85
CA TRP A 561 -15.71 5.44 24.67
C TRP A 561 -16.11 6.91 24.58
N ASP A 562 -16.70 7.47 25.63
CA ASP A 562 -17.14 8.87 25.67
C ASP A 562 -15.96 9.82 25.43
N ARG A 563 -14.81 9.55 26.04
CA ARG A 563 -13.60 10.36 25.83
C ARG A 563 -13.08 10.30 24.39
N ILE A 564 -13.09 9.12 23.78
CA ILE A 564 -12.73 8.94 22.35
C ILE A 564 -13.75 9.65 21.47
N ALA A 565 -15.03 9.50 21.79
CA ALA A 565 -16.12 10.15 21.10
C ALA A 565 -15.97 11.67 21.20
N ASP A 566 -15.78 12.27 22.37
CA ASP A 566 -15.58 13.72 22.54
C ASP A 566 -14.33 14.25 21.80
N ALA A 567 -13.29 13.42 21.67
CA ALA A 567 -12.07 13.78 20.95
C ALA A 567 -12.17 13.60 19.42
N THR A 568 -13.18 12.87 18.93
CA THR A 568 -13.39 12.54 17.50
C THR A 568 -14.68 13.11 16.92
N LEU A 569 -15.66 13.42 17.78
CA LEU A 569 -16.90 14.12 17.50
C LEU A 569 -16.64 15.60 17.70
N ILE A 570 -16.66 16.31 16.58
CA ILE A 570 -16.75 17.76 16.53
C ILE A 570 -17.98 18.19 17.35
N GLU A 571 -17.80 19.06 18.35
CA GLU A 571 -18.90 19.71 19.06
C GLU A 571 -19.84 20.38 18.03
N THR A 572 -20.94 19.71 17.69
CA THR A 572 -22.15 20.42 17.30
C THR A 572 -22.60 21.18 18.53
N SER A 573 -22.20 22.45 18.65
CA SER A 573 -22.77 23.32 19.67
C SER A 573 -24.28 23.41 19.42
N GLU A 574 -25.07 22.64 20.17
CA GLU A 574 -26.48 22.92 20.35
C GLU A 574 -26.57 24.34 20.92
N SER A 575 -27.30 25.20 20.20
CA SER A 575 -27.59 26.55 20.67
C SER A 575 -28.53 26.46 21.87
N GLU A 576 -27.97 26.46 23.09
CA GLU A 576 -28.71 26.89 24.28
C GLU A 576 -28.79 28.42 24.27
N ASP A 577 -29.91 28.96 23.77
CA ASP A 577 -30.81 29.80 24.57
C ASP A 577 -31.92 30.45 23.73
N ALA A 578 -33.02 30.69 24.44
CA ALA A 578 -34.35 31.17 24.05
C ALA A 578 -34.45 32.46 23.21
#